data_AF-A0A7C5Y8D1-F1
#
_entry.id   AF-A0A7C5Y8D1-F1
#
_cell.length_a   1.000
_cell.length_b   1.000
_cell.length_c   1.000
_cell.angle_alpha   90.00
_cell.angle_beta   90.00
_cell.angle_gamma   90.00
#
_symmetry.space_group_name_H-M   'P 1'
#
loop_
_entity.id
_entity.type
_entity.pdbx_description
1 polymer ?
#
loop_
_entity_poly.entity_id
_entity_poly.type
_entity_poly.pdbx_seq_one_letter_code
_entity_poly.pdbx_strand_id
1 'polypeptide(L)'
;MNKIFIDTNIFYNILFETNLTQVARKLLEEYEENLFYTSLTVVNELLYISTRKYYQATQEISKSYSLRRLIASKGYPAPIVNGIQSLLKDLEVEV
;
A
#
# COMPACT_ATOMS: atom_id res chain seq x y z
N MET A 1 -17.40 -16.09 11.59
CA MET A 1 -16.70 -15.06 10.80
C MET A 1 -15.48 -14.61 11.59
N ASN A 2 -14.28 -15.03 11.17
CA ASN A 2 -13.03 -14.59 11.83
C ASN A 2 -12.60 -13.26 11.24
N LYS A 3 -11.86 -12.46 12.01
CA LYS A 3 -11.20 -11.26 11.50
C LYS A 3 -9.78 -11.61 11.05
N ILE A 4 -9.41 -11.21 9.85
CA ILE A 4 -8.07 -11.44 9.29
C ILE A 4 -7.35 -10.10 9.17
N PHE A 5 -6.17 -10.03 9.79
CA PHE A 5 -5.33 -8.84 9.71
C PHE A 5 -4.54 -8.86 8.40
N ILE A 6 -4.67 -7.81 7.60
CA ILE A 6 -3.96 -7.64 6.34
C ILE A 6 -2.75 -6.74 6.57
N ASP A 7 -1.57 -7.28 6.29
CA ASP A 7 -0.30 -6.59 6.45
C ASP A 7 0.13 -5.86 5.15
N THR A 8 1.09 -4.94 5.29
CA THR A 8 1.62 -4.09 4.20
C THR A 8 1.98 -4.89 2.95
N ASN A 9 2.52 -6.10 3.11
CA ASN A 9 2.95 -6.94 2.01
C ASN A 9 1.82 -7.36 1.06
N ILE A 10 0.61 -7.63 1.55
CA ILE A 10 -0.53 -7.99 0.68
C ILE A 10 -0.88 -6.81 -0.21
N PHE A 11 -1.06 -5.63 0.39
CA PHE A 11 -1.35 -4.40 -0.34
C PHE A 11 -0.25 -4.03 -1.33
N TYR A 12 1.01 -4.11 -0.91
CA TYR A 12 2.16 -3.77 -1.74
C TYR A 12 2.23 -4.64 -2.99
N ASN A 13 2.03 -5.96 -2.86
CA ASN A 13 2.07 -6.86 -4.00
C ASN A 13 0.93 -6.57 -4.99
N ILE A 14 -0.26 -6.19 -4.50
CA ILE A 14 -1.39 -5.83 -5.35
C ILE A 14 -1.17 -4.49 -6.06
N LEU A 15 -0.76 -3.44 -5.34
CA LEU A 15 -0.58 -2.10 -5.91
C LEU A 15 0.54 -2.01 -6.95
N PHE A 16 1.57 -2.84 -6.81
CA PHE A 16 2.77 -2.76 -7.63
C PHE A 16 2.99 -3.94 -8.57
N GLU A 17 2.00 -4.83 -8.69
CA GLU A 17 2.01 -5.97 -9.62
C GLU A 17 3.32 -6.75 -9.60
N THR A 18 3.76 -7.19 -8.42
CA THR A 18 4.98 -7.99 -8.27
C THR A 18 4.75 -9.44 -8.71
N ASN A 19 5.82 -10.25 -8.68
CA ASN A 19 5.73 -11.70 -8.87
C ASN A 19 4.87 -12.44 -7.82
N LEU A 20 4.56 -11.80 -6.69
CA LEU A 20 3.71 -12.37 -5.64
C LEU A 20 2.25 -11.91 -5.69
N THR A 21 1.87 -11.11 -6.69
CA THR A 21 0.49 -10.59 -6.84
C THR A 21 -0.55 -11.71 -6.85
N GLN A 22 -0.30 -12.79 -7.60
CA GLN A 22 -1.24 -13.92 -7.69
C GLN A 22 -1.37 -14.66 -6.36
N VAL A 23 -0.29 -14.74 -5.59
CA VAL A 23 -0.31 -15.33 -4.24
C VAL A 23 -1.14 -14.46 -3.30
N ALA A 24 -0.94 -13.13 -3.33
CA ALA A 24 -1.70 -12.19 -2.51
C ALA A 24 -3.20 -12.23 -2.84
N ARG A 25 -3.57 -12.29 -4.12
CA ARG A 25 -4.97 -12.43 -4.55
C ARG A 25 -5.60 -13.73 -4.10
N LYS A 26 -4.90 -14.85 -4.30
CA LYS A 26 -5.38 -16.17 -3.87
C LYS A 26 -5.63 -16.23 -2.35
N LEU A 27 -4.77 -15.59 -1.55
CA LEU A 27 -4.99 -15.49 -0.11
C LEU A 27 -6.26 -14.68 0.20
N LEU A 28 -6.49 -13.54 -0.46
CA LEU A 28 -7.72 -12.78 -0.25
C LEU A 28 -8.97 -13.57 -0.65
N GLU A 29 -8.93 -14.32 -1.76
CA GLU A 29 -10.01 -15.22 -2.18
C GLU A 29 -10.25 -16.35 -1.17
N GLU A 30 -9.19 -16.96 -0.63
CA GLU A 30 -9.30 -18.05 0.36
C GLU A 30 -9.98 -17.59 1.67
N TYR A 31 -9.87 -16.30 2.00
CA TYR A 31 -10.45 -15.70 3.19
C TYR A 31 -11.58 -14.70 2.87
N GLU A 32 -12.22 -14.77 1.70
CA GLU A 32 -13.22 -13.77 1.29
C GLU A 32 -14.45 -13.70 2.21
N GLU A 33 -14.79 -14.81 2.87
CA GLU A 33 -15.88 -14.91 3.85
C GLU A 33 -15.50 -14.34 5.24
N ASN A 34 -14.31 -13.75 5.38
CA ASN A 34 -13.80 -13.14 6.59
C ASN A 34 -13.85 -11.62 6.55
N LEU A 35 -13.86 -11.00 7.73
CA LEU A 35 -13.69 -9.55 7.82
C LEU A 35 -12.21 -9.20 7.74
N PHE A 36 -11.84 -8.43 6.73
CA PHE A 36 -10.50 -7.87 6.63
C PHE A 36 -10.35 -6.61 7.46
N TYR A 37 -9.27 -6.54 8.22
CA TYR A 37 -8.89 -5.33 8.93
C TYR A 37 -7.38 -5.12 8.85
N THR A 38 -6.93 -3.89 9.06
CA THR A 38 -5.51 -3.55 9.11
C THR A 38 -5.28 -2.56 10.24
N SER A 39 -4.17 -1.81 10.20
CA SER A 39 -3.91 -0.74 11.16
C SER A 39 -3.44 0.52 10.45
N LEU A 40 -3.61 1.66 11.11
CA LEU A 40 -3.00 2.93 10.69
C LEU A 40 -1.48 2.82 10.49
N THR A 41 -0.80 1.96 11.24
CA THR A 41 0.64 1.70 11.07
C THR A 41 0.94 1.07 9.70
N VAL A 42 0.17 0.07 9.29
CA VAL A 42 0.27 -0.58 7.97
C VAL A 42 -0.04 0.42 6.86
N VAL A 43 -1.09 1.23 7.01
CA VAL A 43 -1.43 2.28 6.04
C VAL A 43 -0.29 3.30 5.89
N ASN A 44 0.30 3.73 7.00
CA ASN A 44 1.44 4.65 6.98
C ASN A 44 2.69 4.04 6.33
N GLU A 45 2.97 2.77 6.60
CA GLU A 45 4.08 2.05 5.97
C GLU A 45 3.85 1.96 4.45
N LEU A 46 2.67 1.50 4.04
CA LEU A 46 2.28 1.40 2.64
C LEU A 46 2.39 2.74 1.92
N LEU A 47 1.91 3.81 2.55
CA LEU A 47 2.01 5.17 2.03
C LEU A 47 3.48 5.61 1.84
N TYR A 48 4.33 5.34 2.83
CA TYR A 48 5.75 5.69 2.77
C TYR A 48 6.50 4.93 1.68
N ILE A 49 6.36 3.61 1.61
CA ILE A 49 7.04 2.78 0.60
C ILE A 49 6.53 3.09 -0.82
N SER A 50 5.23 3.34 -0.97
CA SER A 50 4.63 3.65 -2.26
C SER A 50 5.07 5.02 -2.77
N THR A 51 5.16 6.00 -1.87
CA THR A 51 5.66 7.34 -2.18
C THR A 51 7.13 7.31 -2.59
N ARG A 52 7.95 6.47 -1.93
CA ARG A 52 9.34 6.26 -2.34
C ARG A 52 9.42 5.77 -3.79
N LYS A 53 8.62 4.75 -4.11
CA LYS A 53 8.61 4.12 -5.44
C LYS A 53 8.14 5.09 -6.52
N TYR A 54 7.13 5.91 -6.22
CA TYR A 54 6.67 6.99 -7.09
C TYR A 54 7.80 7.96 -7.44
N TYR A 55 8.48 8.53 -6.44
CA TYR A 55 9.54 9.51 -6.69
C TYR A 55 10.80 8.92 -7.31
N GLN A 56 11.05 7.61 -7.12
CA GLN A 56 12.09 6.90 -7.86
C GLN A 56 11.73 6.77 -9.35
N ALA A 57 10.47 6.45 -9.66
CA ALA A 57 9.99 6.33 -11.02
C ALA A 57 9.98 7.68 -11.77
N THR A 58 9.69 8.78 -11.08
CA THR A 58 9.73 10.14 -11.65
C THR A 58 11.15 10.73 -11.70
N GLN A 59 12.18 9.95 -11.35
CA GLN A 59 13.60 10.37 -11.28
C GLN A 59 13.87 11.55 -10.32
N GLU A 60 12.92 11.87 -9.43
CA GLU A 60 13.07 12.91 -8.42
C GLU A 60 13.96 12.46 -7.25
N ILE A 61 14.30 11.18 -7.18
CA ILE A 61 15.26 10.60 -6.24
C ILE A 61 16.32 9.82 -7.02
N SER A 62 17.55 10.35 -7.07
CA SER A 62 18.69 9.68 -7.73
C SER A 62 19.62 8.92 -6.77
N LYS A 63 19.60 9.22 -5.47
CA LYS A 63 20.30 8.53 -4.35
C LYS A 63 19.99 9.27 -3.04
N SER A 64 19.93 8.56 -1.90
CA SER A 64 19.87 8.97 -0.47
C SER A 64 19.17 10.29 -0.07
N TYR A 65 18.46 10.97 -0.98
CA TYR A 65 17.72 12.17 -0.69
C TYR A 65 16.61 11.76 0.27
N SER A 66 16.53 12.47 1.38
CA SER A 66 15.61 12.13 2.45
C SER A 66 14.19 12.17 1.89
N LEU A 67 13.55 11.01 1.71
CA LEU A 67 12.15 10.91 1.32
C LEU A 67 11.28 11.82 2.20
N ARG A 68 11.65 11.96 3.48
CA ARG A 68 11.05 12.90 4.41
C ARG A 68 11.12 14.36 3.95
N ARG A 69 12.22 14.81 3.34
CA ARG A 69 12.34 16.18 2.78
C ARG A 69 11.42 16.38 1.58
N LEU A 70 11.30 15.39 0.70
CA LEU A 70 10.38 15.45 -0.44
C LEU A 70 8.92 15.45 0.02
N ILE A 71 8.57 14.59 0.98
CA ILE A 71 7.23 14.60 1.59
C ILE A 71 6.97 15.93 2.29
N ALA A 72 7.95 16.50 3.01
CA ALA A 72 7.78 17.79 3.67
C ALA A 72 7.59 18.95 2.69
N SER A 73 8.20 18.89 1.49
CA SER A 73 8.11 19.97 0.50
C SER A 73 6.93 19.84 -0.47
N LYS A 74 6.56 18.60 -0.85
CA LYS A 74 5.54 18.32 -1.87
C LYS A 74 4.30 17.60 -1.34
N GLY A 75 4.37 17.09 -0.12
CA GLY A 75 3.37 16.17 0.42
C GLY A 75 3.48 14.75 -0.15
N TYR A 76 2.49 13.94 0.21
CA TYR A 76 2.27 12.64 -0.40
C TYR A 76 1.64 12.79 -1.78
N PRO A 77 2.11 12.07 -2.82
CA PRO A 77 1.55 12.18 -4.16
C PRO A 77 0.07 11.76 -4.18
N ALA A 78 -0.79 12.59 -4.75
CA ALA A 78 -2.23 12.30 -4.85
C ALA A 78 -2.53 10.94 -5.52
N PRO A 79 -1.82 10.50 -6.59
CA PRO A 79 -2.04 9.17 -7.15
C PRO A 79 -1.80 8.03 -6.15
N ILE A 80 -0.83 8.20 -5.23
CA ILE A 80 -0.51 7.20 -4.21
C ILE A 80 -1.58 7.17 -3.12
N VAL A 81 -1.97 8.35 -2.61
CA VAL A 81 -3.04 8.45 -1.59
C VAL A 81 -4.34 7.86 -2.13
N ASN A 82 -4.74 8.27 -3.33
CA ASN A 82 -5.97 7.78 -3.96
C ASN A 82 -5.90 6.28 -4.25
N GLY A 83 -4.75 5.77 -4.71
CA GLY A 83 -4.56 4.35 -4.97
C GLY A 83 -4.71 3.49 -3.71
N ILE A 84 -4.16 3.93 -2.57
CA ILE A 84 -4.33 3.25 -1.28
C ILE A 84 -5.79 3.30 -0.81
N GLN A 85 -6.44 4.46 -0.92
CA GLN A 85 -7.85 4.61 -0.54
C GLN A 85 -8.77 3.71 -1.36
N SER A 86 -8.59 3.66 -2.68
CA SER A 86 -9.34 2.77 -3.56
C SER A 86 -9.08 1.32 -3.21
N LEU A 87 -7.82 0.93 -3.01
CA LEU A 87 -7.47 -0.45 -2.64
C LEU A 87 -8.16 -0.91 -1.35
N LEU A 88 -8.11 -0.10 -0.29
CA LEU A 88 -8.74 -0.44 1.00
C LEU A 88 -10.26 -0.57 0.85
N LYS A 89 -10.87 0.30 0.03
CA LYS A 89 -12.30 0.26 -0.25
C LYS A 89 -12.69 -0.96 -1.08
N ASP A 90 -11.96 -1.25 -2.15
CA ASP A 90 -12.23 -2.36 -3.07
C ASP A 90 -12.06 -3.72 -2.38
N LEU A 91 -11.18 -3.80 -1.38
CA LEU A 91 -10.96 -4.98 -0.55
C LEU A 91 -11.81 -4.99 0.73
N GLU A 92 -12.70 -4.01 0.93
CA GLU A 92 -13.56 -3.88 2.12
C GLU A 92 -12.79 -3.98 3.46
N VAL A 93 -11.59 -3.39 3.52
CA VAL A 93 -10.70 -3.46 4.69
C VAL A 93 -11.03 -2.37 5.70
N GLU A 94 -11.30 -2.78 6.95
CA GLU A 94 -11.42 -1.87 8.10
C GLU A 94 -10.02 -1.41 8.57
N VAL A 95 -9.83 -0.12 8.84
CA VAL A 95 -8.54 0.47 9.29
C VAL A 95 -8.59 0.90 10.73
#